data_AF-A0A3D9GR47-F1
#
_entry.id   AF-A0A3D9GR47-F1
#
_cell.length_a   1.000
_cell.length_b   1.000
_cell.length_c   1.000
_cell.angle_alpha   90.00
_cell.angle_beta   90.00
_cell.angle_gamma   90.00
#
_symmetry.space_group_name_H-M   'P 1'
#
loop_
_entity.id
_entity.type
_entity.pdbx_description
1 polymer ?
#
loop_
_entity_poly.entity_id
_entity_poly.type
_entity_poly.pdbx_seq_one_letter_code
_entity_poly.pdbx_strand_id
1 'polypeptide(L)'
;MVTGPEDSMSHEKLADFIKAALKKQSLSMRGLSALTGMDTATISRIVNGKQKARLEHLQHFAVHLGIPMEALLSAAGYPLDGNTQLKVADQPGASYTGSNEQELLRVLDGLGLDVRDMTERVRKELVKYEEYAETREGSELITDRFPEKLEKLQSAGFYIQQLKDLYARYHKPDVPANMKTVIGSALLYFVLSADIIPDYSFPLGYIDDALAVRLVLERLKELETSP
;
A
#
# COMPACT_ATOMS: atom_id res chain seq x y z
N MET A 1 1.80 25.08 -8.07
CA MET A 1 1.32 23.84 -8.71
C MET A 1 -0.14 24.05 -9.04
N VAL A 2 -0.49 24.07 -10.32
CA VAL A 2 -1.85 24.35 -10.79
C VAL A 2 -2.65 23.05 -10.69
N THR A 3 -3.57 22.97 -9.72
CA THR A 3 -4.58 21.91 -9.65
C THR A 3 -5.60 22.17 -10.77
N GLY A 4 -5.71 21.26 -11.73
CA GLY A 4 -6.70 21.36 -12.81
C GLY A 4 -8.14 21.12 -12.30
N PRO A 5 -9.15 21.53 -13.07
CA PRO A 5 -10.56 21.38 -12.70
C PRO A 5 -11.03 19.92 -12.56
N GLU A 6 -10.33 18.96 -13.18
CA GLU A 6 -10.65 17.53 -13.05
C GLU A 6 -10.27 16.95 -11.68
N ASP A 7 -9.16 17.40 -11.09
CA ASP A 7 -8.74 16.99 -9.75
C ASP A 7 -9.68 17.55 -8.66
N SER A 8 -10.21 18.75 -8.82
CA SER A 8 -11.13 19.33 -7.82
C SER A 8 -12.50 18.63 -7.80
N MET A 9 -13.00 18.18 -8.96
CA MET A 9 -14.29 17.49 -9.06
C MET A 9 -14.27 16.04 -8.52
N SER A 10 -13.13 15.34 -8.61
CA SER A 10 -12.99 13.98 -8.06
C SER A 10 -12.94 14.00 -6.53
N HIS A 11 -12.18 14.93 -5.95
CA HIS A 11 -12.09 15.11 -4.50
C HIS A 11 -13.44 15.37 -3.82
N GLU A 12 -14.32 16.15 -4.45
CA GLU A 12 -15.65 16.45 -3.93
C GLU A 12 -16.54 15.20 -3.86
N LYS A 13 -16.51 14.35 -4.91
CA LYS A 13 -17.26 13.08 -4.94
C LYS A 13 -16.78 12.10 -3.86
N LEU A 14 -15.47 11.95 -3.68
CA LEU A 14 -14.92 11.05 -2.65
C LEU A 14 -15.31 11.51 -1.24
N ALA A 15 -15.25 12.82 -0.97
CA ALA A 15 -15.64 13.40 0.30
C ALA A 15 -17.11 13.11 0.62
N ASP A 16 -18.00 13.21 -0.37
CA ASP A 16 -19.42 12.97 -0.21
C ASP A 16 -19.73 11.51 0.12
N PHE A 17 -19.08 10.55 -0.56
CA PHE A 17 -19.20 9.13 -0.22
C PHE A 17 -18.83 8.84 1.24
N ILE A 18 -17.69 9.36 1.69
CA ILE A 18 -17.20 9.12 3.05
C ILE A 18 -18.12 9.78 4.08
N LYS A 19 -18.52 11.04 3.86
CA LYS A 19 -19.41 11.79 4.77
C LYS A 19 -20.79 11.14 4.87
N ALA A 20 -21.36 10.68 3.75
CA ALA A 20 -22.64 10.00 3.72
C ALA A 20 -22.60 8.68 4.50
N ALA A 21 -21.54 7.88 4.32
CA ALA A 21 -21.41 6.62 5.04
C ALA A 21 -21.17 6.82 6.55
N LEU A 22 -20.34 7.80 6.94
CA LEU A 22 -20.17 8.18 8.34
C LEU A 22 -21.49 8.57 9.00
N LYS A 23 -22.30 9.40 8.31
CA LYS A 23 -23.62 9.80 8.80
C LYS A 23 -24.56 8.60 8.92
N LYS A 24 -24.58 7.71 7.93
CA LYS A 24 -25.41 6.49 7.92
C LYS A 24 -25.08 5.57 9.11
N GLN A 25 -23.81 5.50 9.48
CA GLN A 25 -23.34 4.66 10.60
C GLN A 25 -23.26 5.40 11.95
N SER A 26 -23.68 6.68 12.02
CA SER A 26 -23.51 7.52 13.22
C SER A 26 -22.05 7.59 13.73
N LEU A 27 -21.08 7.49 12.82
CA LEU A 27 -19.65 7.54 13.13
C LEU A 27 -19.12 8.97 13.00
N SER A 28 -18.24 9.35 13.94
CA SER A 28 -17.42 10.56 13.82
C SER A 28 -16.09 10.23 13.13
N MET A 29 -15.35 11.26 12.69
CA MET A 29 -13.98 11.08 12.17
C MET A 29 -13.06 10.42 13.19
N ARG A 30 -13.23 10.74 14.48
CA ARG A 30 -12.51 10.10 15.58
C ARG A 30 -12.93 8.63 15.76
N GLY A 31 -14.21 8.33 15.58
CA GLY A 31 -14.72 6.96 15.58
C GLY A 31 -14.14 6.13 14.44
N LEU A 32 -14.08 6.69 13.23
CA LEU A 32 -13.45 6.02 12.09
C LEU A 32 -11.94 5.84 12.30
N SER A 33 -11.25 6.84 12.84
CA SER A 33 -9.83 6.75 13.23
C SER A 33 -9.56 5.58 14.19
N ALA A 34 -10.42 5.37 15.18
CA ALA A 34 -10.31 4.24 16.10
C ALA A 34 -10.53 2.88 15.42
N LEU A 35 -11.39 2.81 14.40
CA LEU A 35 -11.66 1.58 13.65
C LEU A 35 -10.54 1.23 12.66
N THR A 36 -9.94 2.23 12.03
CA THR A 36 -8.95 2.04 10.96
C THR A 36 -7.51 2.07 11.46
N GLY A 37 -7.26 2.60 12.65
CA GLY A 37 -5.91 2.90 13.15
C GLY A 37 -5.25 4.12 12.47
N MET A 38 -5.95 4.79 11.54
CA MET A 38 -5.45 6.00 10.88
C MET A 38 -5.57 7.22 11.79
N ASP A 39 -4.62 8.15 11.70
CA ASP A 39 -4.72 9.43 12.39
C ASP A 39 -5.97 10.23 11.95
N THR A 40 -6.66 10.83 12.93
CA THR A 40 -7.88 11.61 12.66
C THR A 40 -7.61 12.81 11.76
N ALA A 41 -6.42 13.44 11.84
CA ALA A 41 -6.07 14.56 10.96
C ALA A 41 -5.82 14.09 9.53
N THR A 42 -5.26 12.88 9.33
CA THR A 42 -5.16 12.26 8.00
C THR A 42 -6.54 12.05 7.37
N ILE A 43 -7.49 11.44 8.09
CA ILE A 43 -8.87 11.26 7.60
C ILE A 43 -9.49 12.61 7.24
N SER A 44 -9.35 13.61 8.13
CA SER A 44 -9.88 14.95 7.91
C SER A 44 -9.26 15.64 6.68
N ARG A 45 -7.94 15.54 6.48
CA ARG A 45 -7.28 16.12 5.31
C ARG A 45 -7.78 15.47 4.02
N ILE A 46 -7.99 14.15 4.01
CA ILE A 46 -8.51 13.43 2.85
C ILE A 46 -9.94 13.86 2.52
N VAL A 47 -10.84 13.84 3.52
CA VAL A 47 -12.26 14.19 3.33
C VAL A 47 -12.46 15.66 2.94
N ASN A 48 -11.49 16.53 3.25
CA ASN A 48 -11.54 17.95 2.87
C ASN A 48 -10.72 18.27 1.61
N GLY A 49 -10.26 17.26 0.87
CA GLY A 49 -9.48 17.46 -0.36
C GLY A 49 -8.09 18.09 -0.16
N LYS A 50 -7.61 18.18 1.09
CA LYS A 50 -6.28 18.71 1.42
C LYS A 50 -5.17 17.66 1.27
N GLN A 51 -5.55 16.39 1.13
CA GLN A 51 -4.64 15.26 0.91
C GLN A 51 -5.33 14.26 -0.01
N LYS A 52 -4.65 13.81 -1.07
CA LYS A 52 -5.19 12.75 -1.93
C LYS A 52 -5.19 11.41 -1.18
N ALA A 53 -6.29 10.69 -1.28
CA ALA A 53 -6.43 9.37 -0.67
C ALA A 53 -5.52 8.36 -1.37
N ARG A 54 -4.86 7.49 -0.60
CA ARG A 54 -4.05 6.39 -1.11
C ARG A 54 -4.86 5.12 -1.16
N LEU A 55 -4.40 4.09 -1.89
CA LEU A 55 -5.11 2.82 -1.98
C LEU A 55 -5.39 2.22 -0.59
N GLU A 56 -4.41 2.29 0.31
CA GLU A 56 -4.56 1.88 1.72
C GLU A 56 -5.70 2.62 2.43
N HIS A 57 -5.81 3.95 2.22
CA HIS A 57 -6.90 4.74 2.80
C HIS A 57 -8.26 4.30 2.23
N LEU A 58 -8.33 4.10 0.92
CA LEU A 58 -9.55 3.66 0.24
C LEU A 58 -9.97 2.26 0.70
N GLN A 59 -9.03 1.34 0.91
CA GLN A 59 -9.30 0.00 1.44
C GLN A 59 -9.87 0.07 2.87
N HIS A 60 -9.27 0.88 3.74
CA HIS A 60 -9.81 1.08 5.09
C HIS A 60 -11.22 1.70 5.05
N PHE A 61 -11.46 2.68 4.17
CA PHE A 61 -12.81 3.22 3.99
C PHE A 61 -13.77 2.16 3.45
N ALA A 62 -13.37 1.34 2.47
CA ALA A 62 -14.22 0.29 1.91
C ALA A 62 -14.68 -0.69 2.99
N VAL A 63 -13.72 -1.24 3.74
CA VAL A 63 -13.96 -2.25 4.78
C VAL A 63 -14.81 -1.69 5.92
N HIS A 64 -14.46 -0.52 6.46
CA HIS A 64 -15.11 -0.01 7.67
C HIS A 64 -16.36 0.82 7.39
N LEU A 65 -16.49 1.43 6.21
CA LEU A 65 -17.67 2.20 5.83
C LEU A 65 -18.66 1.40 4.97
N GLY A 66 -18.29 0.19 4.54
CA GLY A 66 -19.12 -0.67 3.69
C GLY A 66 -19.36 -0.05 2.31
N ILE A 67 -18.35 0.62 1.76
CA ILE A 67 -18.42 1.24 0.44
C ILE A 67 -17.64 0.35 -0.53
N PRO A 68 -18.18 0.02 -1.73
CA PRO A 68 -17.42 -0.69 -2.75
C PRO A 68 -16.09 0.00 -3.06
N MET A 69 -15.02 -0.79 -3.15
CA MET A 69 -13.69 -0.28 -3.44
C MET A 69 -13.64 0.44 -4.79
N GLU A 70 -14.37 -0.06 -5.78
CA GLU A 70 -14.50 0.51 -7.12
C GLU A 70 -15.17 1.89 -7.09
N ALA A 71 -16.19 2.07 -6.24
CA ALA A 71 -16.85 3.35 -6.09
C ALA A 71 -15.91 4.40 -5.50
N LEU A 72 -15.10 3.99 -4.51
CA LEU A 72 -14.08 4.86 -3.90
C LEU A 72 -12.95 5.20 -4.88
N LEU A 73 -12.50 4.24 -5.67
CA LEU A 73 -11.47 4.45 -6.70
C LEU A 73 -11.97 5.37 -7.82
N SER A 74 -13.17 5.13 -8.34
CA SER A 74 -13.77 6.02 -9.34
C SER A 74 -13.96 7.43 -8.79
N ALA A 75 -14.46 7.56 -7.55
CA ALA A 75 -14.60 8.85 -6.89
C ALA A 75 -13.25 9.54 -6.65
N ALA A 76 -12.19 8.77 -6.37
CA ALA A 76 -10.84 9.29 -6.19
C ALA A 76 -10.10 9.59 -7.51
N GLY A 77 -10.75 9.43 -8.67
CA GLY A 77 -10.22 9.80 -9.99
C GLY A 77 -9.38 8.73 -10.67
N TYR A 78 -9.53 7.46 -10.30
CA TYR A 78 -8.82 6.36 -10.94
C TYR A 78 -9.57 5.87 -12.19
N PRO A 79 -8.86 5.64 -13.31
CA PRO A 79 -9.45 4.98 -14.46
C PRO A 79 -9.64 3.49 -14.12
N LEU A 80 -10.89 3.06 -14.00
CA LEU A 80 -11.23 1.63 -13.96
C LEU A 80 -11.60 1.23 -15.38
N ASP A 81 -10.89 0.27 -15.97
CA ASP A 81 -11.15 -0.16 -17.33
C ASP A 81 -12.60 -0.66 -17.46
N GLY A 82 -13.33 -0.07 -18.42
CA GLY A 82 -14.79 -0.14 -18.58
C GLY A 82 -15.38 -1.52 -18.91
N ASN A 83 -14.60 -2.60 -18.82
CA ASN A 83 -15.10 -3.97 -18.96
C ASN A 83 -15.74 -4.51 -17.68
N THR A 84 -15.55 -3.84 -16.55
CA THR A 84 -16.36 -4.09 -15.35
C THR A 84 -17.66 -3.30 -15.51
N GLN A 85 -18.63 -3.85 -16.25
CA GLN A 85 -19.97 -3.26 -16.33
C GLN A 85 -20.54 -3.09 -14.93
N LEU A 86 -20.54 -1.82 -14.51
CA LEU A 86 -21.18 -1.27 -13.34
C LEU A 86 -22.67 -1.64 -13.35
N LYS A 87 -23.02 -2.71 -12.63
CA LYS A 87 -24.27 -2.68 -11.87
C LYS A 87 -23.95 -1.92 -10.59
N VAL A 88 -24.02 -0.59 -10.65
CA VAL A 88 -24.34 0.21 -9.46
C VAL A 88 -25.73 -0.27 -9.07
N ALA A 89 -25.78 -1.25 -8.18
CA ALA A 89 -27.03 -1.79 -7.69
C ALA A 89 -27.66 -0.71 -6.81
N ASP A 90 -28.70 -0.07 -7.34
CA ASP A 90 -29.77 0.60 -6.59
C ASP A 90 -30.56 -0.39 -5.71
N GLN A 91 -29.90 -1.38 -5.11
CA GLN A 91 -30.55 -2.38 -4.26
C GLN A 91 -29.84 -2.50 -2.91
N PRO A 92 -30.50 -2.06 -1.81
CA PRO A 92 -30.03 -2.35 -0.46
C PRO A 92 -30.18 -3.86 -0.22
N GLY A 93 -29.07 -4.60 -0.20
CA GLY A 93 -29.07 -6.01 0.18
C GLY A 93 -28.25 -6.98 -0.68
N ALA A 94 -27.45 -6.52 -1.65
CA ALA A 94 -26.51 -7.40 -2.32
C ALA A 94 -25.43 -7.86 -1.32
N SER A 95 -25.50 -9.13 -0.94
CA SER A 95 -24.55 -9.77 -0.04
C SER A 95 -23.16 -9.78 -0.69
N TYR A 96 -22.24 -8.98 -0.15
CA TYR A 96 -20.82 -8.99 -0.49
C TYR A 96 -20.21 -10.31 -0.01
N THR A 97 -20.32 -11.36 -0.83
CA THR A 97 -19.84 -12.72 -0.50
C THR A 97 -18.52 -13.08 -1.19
N GLY A 98 -17.77 -12.09 -1.68
CA GLY A 98 -16.37 -12.29 -2.06
C GLY A 98 -15.49 -12.17 -0.82
N SER A 99 -14.54 -13.09 -0.63
CA SER A 99 -13.43 -12.84 0.31
C SER A 99 -12.72 -11.56 -0.12
N ASN A 100 -12.45 -10.62 0.80
CA ASN A 100 -11.83 -9.32 0.54
C ASN A 100 -10.61 -9.36 -0.40
N GLU A 101 -9.88 -10.47 -0.43
CA GLU A 101 -8.73 -10.72 -1.32
C GLU A 101 -9.10 -10.82 -2.81
N GLN A 102 -10.21 -11.48 -3.17
CA GLN A 102 -10.62 -11.65 -4.56
C GLN A 102 -11.17 -10.35 -5.17
N GLU A 103 -11.82 -9.53 -4.36
CA GLU A 103 -12.28 -8.20 -4.74
C GLU A 103 -11.09 -7.26 -4.96
N LEU A 104 -10.10 -7.30 -4.06
CA LEU A 104 -8.85 -6.55 -4.22
C LEU A 104 -8.09 -6.95 -5.49
N LEU A 105 -7.95 -8.26 -5.78
CA LEU A 105 -7.27 -8.71 -7.00
C LEU A 105 -7.97 -8.23 -8.27
N ARG A 106 -9.31 -8.29 -8.32
CA ARG A 106 -10.09 -7.78 -9.46
C ARG A 106 -9.93 -6.28 -9.65
N VAL A 107 -9.89 -5.54 -8.55
CA VAL A 107 -9.66 -4.10 -8.54
C VAL A 107 -8.26 -3.78 -9.08
N LEU A 108 -7.23 -4.51 -8.65
CA LEU A 108 -5.86 -4.33 -9.13
C LEU A 108 -5.76 -4.65 -10.63
N ASP A 109 -6.34 -5.76 -11.08
CA ASP A 109 -6.40 -6.11 -12.51
C ASP A 109 -7.15 -5.03 -13.31
N GLY A 110 -8.27 -4.51 -12.78
CA GLY A 110 -9.06 -3.44 -13.41
C GLY A 110 -8.37 -2.06 -13.44
N LEU A 111 -7.28 -1.90 -12.69
CA LEU A 111 -6.36 -0.76 -12.74
C LEU A 111 -5.16 -1.01 -13.68
N GLY A 112 -5.15 -2.15 -14.40
CA GLY A 112 -4.04 -2.57 -15.26
C GLY A 112 -2.83 -3.12 -14.50
N LEU A 113 -2.98 -3.44 -13.20
CA LEU A 113 -1.92 -4.02 -12.38
C LEU A 113 -2.07 -5.55 -12.35
N ASP A 114 -1.37 -6.25 -13.26
CA ASP A 114 -1.25 -7.71 -13.18
C ASP A 114 -0.41 -8.08 -11.95
N VAL A 115 -1.10 -8.52 -10.89
CA VAL A 115 -0.49 -8.85 -9.59
C VAL A 115 0.50 -10.00 -9.73
N ARG A 116 0.27 -10.93 -10.66
CA ARG A 116 1.17 -12.07 -10.88
C ARG A 116 2.46 -11.60 -11.54
N ASP A 117 2.38 -10.81 -12.60
CA ASP A 117 3.55 -10.22 -13.25
C ASP A 117 4.35 -9.34 -12.28
N MET A 118 3.65 -8.49 -11.51
CA MET A 118 4.28 -7.66 -10.50
C MET A 118 5.01 -8.48 -9.43
N THR A 119 4.40 -9.57 -8.96
CA THR A 119 5.05 -10.50 -8.01
C THR A 119 6.34 -11.08 -8.57
N GLU A 120 6.32 -11.53 -9.83
CA GLU A 120 7.53 -12.08 -10.47
C GLU A 120 8.62 -11.02 -10.66
N ARG A 121 8.23 -9.80 -11.03
CA ARG A 121 9.17 -8.67 -11.17
C ARG A 121 9.81 -8.31 -9.83
N VAL A 122 9.02 -8.21 -8.75
CA VAL A 122 9.53 -7.95 -7.40
C VAL A 122 10.45 -9.09 -6.95
N ARG A 123 10.07 -10.36 -7.14
CA ARG A 123 10.95 -11.51 -6.83
C ARG A 123 12.29 -11.41 -7.54
N LYS A 124 12.28 -11.07 -8.83
CA LYS A 124 13.50 -10.95 -9.63
C LYS A 124 14.43 -9.84 -9.13
N GLU A 125 13.88 -8.69 -8.73
CA GLU A 125 14.69 -7.61 -8.13
C GLU A 125 15.22 -8.01 -6.75
N LEU A 126 14.41 -8.65 -5.91
CA LEU A 126 14.86 -9.14 -4.60
C LEU A 126 16.05 -10.08 -4.72
N VAL A 127 16.07 -10.99 -5.70
CA VAL A 127 17.21 -11.89 -5.94
C VAL A 127 18.48 -11.09 -6.28
N LYS A 128 18.39 -10.04 -7.10
CA LYS A 128 19.55 -9.18 -7.40
C LYS A 128 20.03 -8.44 -6.16
N TYR A 129 19.11 -7.97 -5.33
CA TYR A 129 19.46 -7.27 -4.10
C TYR A 129 19.96 -8.21 -3.00
N GLU A 130 19.62 -9.50 -3.02
CA GLU A 130 20.28 -10.52 -2.18
C GLU A 130 21.79 -10.54 -2.50
N GLU A 131 22.16 -10.66 -3.78
CA GLU A 131 23.58 -10.64 -4.19
C GLU A 131 24.28 -9.32 -3.78
N TYR A 132 23.60 -8.18 -3.94
CA TYR A 132 24.19 -6.89 -3.55
C TYR A 132 24.29 -6.70 -2.03
N ALA A 133 23.36 -7.26 -1.24
CA ALA A 133 23.37 -7.20 0.22
C ALA A 133 24.57 -7.91 0.86
N GLU A 134 25.17 -8.87 0.16
CA GLU A 134 26.37 -9.58 0.60
C GLU A 134 27.66 -8.77 0.40
N THR A 135 27.59 -7.69 -0.36
CA THR A 135 28.74 -6.80 -0.59
C THR A 135 28.90 -5.78 0.53
N ARG A 136 30.14 -5.33 0.75
CA ARG A 136 30.42 -4.24 1.71
C ARG A 136 29.65 -2.97 1.34
N GLU A 137 29.63 -2.65 0.05
CA GLU A 137 28.96 -1.46 -0.48
C GLU A 137 27.44 -1.51 -0.23
N GLY A 138 26.79 -2.66 -0.47
CA GLY A 138 25.37 -2.84 -0.18
C GLY A 138 25.06 -2.70 1.31
N SER A 139 25.91 -3.24 2.18
CA SER A 139 25.75 -3.12 3.63
C SER A 139 25.90 -1.68 4.14
N GLU A 140 26.90 -0.94 3.63
CA GLU A 140 27.10 0.49 3.89
C GLU A 140 25.88 1.30 3.40
N LEU A 141 25.40 1.01 2.19
CA LEU A 141 24.23 1.69 1.62
C LEU A 141 22.97 1.47 2.46
N ILE A 142 22.70 0.24 2.91
CA ILE A 142 21.58 -0.06 3.82
C ILE A 142 21.71 0.80 5.09
N THR A 143 22.90 0.80 5.70
CA THR A 143 23.12 1.49 6.97
C THR A 143 22.89 2.99 6.86
N ASP A 144 23.39 3.60 5.79
CA ASP A 144 23.42 5.06 5.63
C ASP A 144 22.14 5.61 4.98
N ARG A 145 21.62 4.96 3.94
CA ARG A 145 20.53 5.51 3.11
C ARG A 145 19.14 5.10 3.56
N PHE A 146 19.00 3.96 4.23
CA PHE A 146 17.69 3.50 4.67
C PHE A 146 17.02 4.48 5.65
N PRO A 147 17.70 4.95 6.73
CA PRO A 147 17.10 5.92 7.65
C PRO A 147 16.70 7.22 6.93
N GLU A 148 17.57 7.72 6.04
CA GLU A 148 17.32 8.95 5.25
C GLU A 148 16.08 8.83 4.36
N LYS A 149 15.89 7.69 3.68
CA LYS A 149 14.72 7.46 2.82
C LYS A 149 13.45 7.29 3.64
N LEU A 150 13.56 6.64 4.79
CA LEU A 150 12.45 6.42 5.71
C LEU A 150 11.91 7.72 6.32
N GLU A 151 12.78 8.65 6.72
CA GLU A 151 12.38 9.96 7.27
C GLU A 151 11.64 10.84 6.24
N LYS A 152 11.98 10.70 4.95
CA LYS A 152 11.32 11.45 3.88
C LYS A 152 9.89 10.99 3.61
N LEU A 153 9.53 9.75 3.99
CA LEU A 153 8.16 9.26 3.92
C LEU A 153 7.33 9.89 5.05
N GLN A 154 6.66 11.00 4.75
CA GLN A 154 5.78 11.72 5.68
C GLN A 154 4.46 10.95 6.03
N SER A 155 4.34 9.65 5.76
CA SER A 155 3.07 8.92 5.99
C SER A 155 3.22 7.42 6.26
N ALA A 156 2.30 6.97 7.10
CA ALA A 156 2.17 5.66 7.73
C ALA A 156 1.72 4.55 6.76
N GLY A 157 2.63 4.05 5.92
CA GLY A 157 2.40 2.78 5.24
C GLY A 157 2.36 1.61 6.24
N PHE A 158 1.43 0.68 6.09
CA PHE A 158 1.28 -0.46 7.02
C PHE A 158 2.53 -1.37 7.09
N TYR A 159 3.37 -1.35 6.04
CA TYR A 159 4.63 -2.11 5.97
C TYR A 159 5.83 -1.35 6.54
N ILE A 160 5.69 -0.06 6.86
CA ILE A 160 6.80 0.77 7.37
C ILE A 160 7.33 0.24 8.70
N GLN A 161 6.45 -0.24 9.58
CA GLN A 161 6.90 -0.85 10.83
C GLN A 161 7.68 -2.14 10.57
N GLN A 162 7.24 -2.95 9.61
CA GLN A 162 7.93 -4.18 9.22
C GLN A 162 9.32 -3.88 8.63
N LEU A 163 9.47 -2.83 7.82
CA LEU A 163 10.77 -2.36 7.32
C LEU A 163 11.70 -1.91 8.47
N LYS A 164 11.17 -1.19 9.46
CA LYS A 164 11.93 -0.82 10.66
C LYS A 164 12.40 -2.04 11.45
N ASP A 165 11.52 -3.02 11.61
CA ASP A 165 11.83 -4.26 12.33
C ASP A 165 12.88 -5.09 11.57
N LEU A 166 12.77 -5.16 10.24
CA LEU A 166 13.76 -5.78 9.36
C LEU A 166 15.12 -5.07 9.46
N TYR A 167 15.15 -3.74 9.41
CA TYR A 167 16.38 -2.96 9.58
C TYR A 167 17.03 -3.21 10.95
N ALA A 168 16.24 -3.19 12.02
CA ALA A 168 16.74 -3.51 13.36
C ALA A 168 17.28 -4.94 13.44
N ARG A 169 16.61 -5.89 12.78
CA ARG A 169 17.03 -7.30 12.70
C ARG A 169 18.32 -7.48 11.89
N TYR A 170 18.51 -6.74 10.81
CA TYR A 170 19.72 -6.80 9.97
C TYR A 170 21.01 -6.57 10.79
N HIS A 171 20.95 -5.62 11.72
CA HIS A 171 22.09 -5.22 12.56
C HIS A 171 22.34 -6.13 13.77
N LYS A 172 21.47 -7.11 14.02
CA LYS A 172 21.66 -8.05 15.14
C LYS A 172 22.80 -9.03 14.88
N PRO A 173 23.69 -9.28 15.86
CA PRO A 173 24.83 -10.18 15.68
C PRO A 173 24.43 -11.66 15.60
N ASP A 174 23.31 -12.04 16.20
CA ASP A 174 22.77 -13.40 16.28
C ASP A 174 21.99 -13.83 15.02
N VAL A 175 21.75 -12.92 14.07
CA VAL A 175 21.04 -13.23 12.84
C VAL A 175 21.98 -13.92 11.84
N PRO A 176 21.64 -15.13 11.35
CA PRO A 176 22.44 -15.85 10.36
C PRO A 176 22.70 -15.06 9.07
N ALA A 177 23.84 -15.29 8.44
CA ALA A 177 24.27 -14.55 7.25
C ALA A 177 23.26 -14.64 6.09
N ASN A 178 22.74 -15.85 5.80
CA ASN A 178 21.71 -16.05 4.78
C ASN A 178 20.41 -15.26 5.08
N MET A 179 20.03 -15.13 6.35
CA MET A 179 18.89 -14.30 6.73
C MET A 179 19.21 -12.81 6.60
N LYS A 180 20.45 -12.38 6.91
CA LYS A 180 20.88 -11.01 6.65
C LYS A 180 20.84 -10.67 5.16
N THR A 181 21.25 -11.59 4.29
CA THR A 181 21.12 -11.45 2.83
C THR A 181 19.67 -11.19 2.42
N VAL A 182 18.74 -12.02 2.89
CA VAL A 182 17.30 -11.90 2.61
C VAL A 182 16.68 -10.63 3.20
N ILE A 183 17.09 -10.21 4.40
CA ILE A 183 16.65 -8.94 4.99
C ILE A 183 17.22 -7.76 4.19
N GLY A 184 18.49 -7.82 3.84
CA GLY A 184 19.21 -6.79 3.10
C GLY A 184 18.59 -6.54 1.73
N SER A 185 18.05 -7.58 1.07
CA SER A 185 17.38 -7.41 -0.21
C SER A 185 16.11 -6.56 -0.12
N ALA A 186 15.30 -6.70 0.94
CA ALA A 186 14.15 -5.82 1.18
C ALA A 186 14.57 -4.36 1.40
N LEU A 187 15.61 -4.16 2.21
CA LEU A 187 16.10 -2.83 2.57
C LEU A 187 16.71 -2.13 1.36
N LEU A 188 17.47 -2.87 0.54
CA LEU A 188 18.03 -2.36 -0.72
C LEU A 188 16.96 -2.12 -1.77
N TYR A 189 15.97 -3.00 -1.90
CA TYR A 189 14.82 -2.76 -2.77
C TYR A 189 14.15 -1.44 -2.40
N PHE A 190 13.83 -1.27 -1.12
CA PHE A 190 13.23 -0.04 -0.62
C PHE A 190 14.13 1.18 -0.86
N VAL A 191 15.47 1.08 -0.73
CA VAL A 191 16.39 2.21 -0.92
C VAL A 191 16.60 2.56 -2.39
N LEU A 192 16.88 1.57 -3.24
CA LEU A 192 17.42 1.72 -4.59
C LEU A 192 16.40 1.58 -5.70
N SER A 193 15.31 0.85 -5.48
CA SER A 193 14.37 0.58 -6.56
C SER A 193 13.83 1.90 -7.09
N ALA A 194 13.91 2.07 -8.42
CA ALA A 194 13.07 3.00 -9.13
C ALA A 194 11.70 2.31 -9.18
N ASP A 195 10.73 2.85 -8.44
CA ASP A 195 9.46 2.20 -8.13
C ASP A 195 8.92 1.39 -9.33
N ILE A 196 8.65 0.09 -9.11
CA ILE A 196 8.11 -0.79 -10.18
C ILE A 196 6.79 -0.23 -10.69
N ILE A 197 6.07 0.45 -9.80
CA ILE A 197 4.94 1.32 -10.08
C ILE A 197 5.46 2.77 -10.11
N PRO A 198 5.54 3.41 -11.28
CA PRO A 198 6.02 4.77 -11.39
C PRO A 198 5.29 5.76 -10.46
N ASP A 199 6.02 6.71 -9.88
CA ASP A 199 5.51 7.80 -9.02
C ASP A 199 4.28 8.55 -9.58
N TYR A 200 4.13 8.63 -10.92
CA TYR A 200 2.98 9.29 -11.54
C TYR A 200 1.66 8.53 -11.38
N SER A 201 1.72 7.25 -10.99
CA SER A 201 0.56 6.42 -10.64
C SER A 201 0.14 6.61 -9.19
N PHE A 202 0.55 7.71 -8.55
CA PHE A 202 0.16 8.05 -7.20
C PHE A 202 -1.38 8.03 -7.09
N PRO A 203 -1.90 7.07 -6.32
CA PRO A 203 -1.30 6.57 -5.07
C PRO A 203 -1.08 5.04 -4.98
N LEU A 204 -0.73 4.39 -6.09
CA LEU A 204 -0.42 2.96 -6.17
C LEU A 204 1.05 2.62 -5.87
N GLY A 205 1.95 3.61 -5.83
CA GLY A 205 3.41 3.45 -5.69
C GLY A 205 3.93 2.93 -4.34
N TYR A 206 3.09 2.27 -3.53
CA TYR A 206 3.50 1.63 -2.28
C TYR A 206 3.19 0.12 -2.26
N ILE A 207 2.54 -0.38 -3.32
CA ILE A 207 2.08 -1.77 -3.39
C ILE A 207 3.26 -2.72 -3.63
N ASP A 208 4.22 -2.31 -4.45
CA ASP A 208 5.40 -3.11 -4.76
C ASP A 208 6.35 -3.21 -3.55
N ASP A 209 6.55 -2.11 -2.81
CA ASP A 209 7.26 -2.12 -1.52
C ASP A 209 6.62 -3.10 -0.51
N ALA A 210 5.29 -3.02 -0.35
CA ALA A 210 4.57 -3.90 0.57
C ALA A 210 4.67 -5.38 0.13
N LEU A 211 4.64 -5.62 -1.18
CA LEU A 211 4.83 -6.95 -1.75
C LEU A 211 6.26 -7.46 -1.50
N ALA A 212 7.28 -6.61 -1.68
CA ALA A 212 8.67 -6.94 -1.41
C ALA A 212 8.87 -7.36 0.06
N VAL A 213 8.34 -6.58 1.00
CA VAL A 213 8.36 -6.90 2.43
C VAL A 213 7.67 -8.23 2.72
N ARG A 214 6.47 -8.46 2.16
CA ARG A 214 5.73 -9.70 2.35
C ARG A 214 6.54 -10.92 1.89
N LEU A 215 7.08 -10.87 0.67
CA LEU A 215 7.85 -11.97 0.08
C LEU A 215 9.10 -12.29 0.91
N VAL A 216 9.77 -11.27 1.42
CA VAL A 216 10.94 -11.43 2.31
C VAL A 216 10.55 -12.05 3.65
N LEU A 217 9.44 -11.62 4.26
CA LEU A 217 8.95 -12.23 5.50
C LEU A 217 8.53 -13.69 5.32
N GLU A 218 7.92 -14.04 4.18
CA GLU A 218 7.61 -15.44 3.83
C GLU A 218 8.91 -16.27 3.74
N ARG A 219 9.92 -15.78 3.01
CA ARG A 219 11.22 -16.44 2.86
C ARG A 219 11.99 -16.56 4.18
N LEU A 220 11.92 -15.57 5.07
CA LEU A 220 12.52 -15.66 6.41
C LEU A 220 11.87 -16.75 7.26
N LYS A 221 10.53 -16.88 7.21
CA LYS A 221 9.82 -17.96 7.91
C LYS A 221 10.22 -19.33 7.39
N GLU A 222 10.40 -19.48 6.08
CA GLU A 222 10.89 -20.72 5.48
C GLU A 222 12.30 -21.07 6.00
N LEU A 223 13.20 -20.10 6.08
CA LEU A 223 14.55 -20.30 6.63
C LEU A 223 14.56 -20.62 8.13
N GLU A 224 13.62 -20.09 8.91
CA GLU A 224 13.48 -20.37 10.35
C GLU A 224 12.87 -21.75 10.64
N THR A 225 12.08 -22.28 9.69
CA THR A 225 11.37 -23.56 9.83
C THR A 225 12.07 -24.72 9.15
N SER A 226 13.09 -24.45 8.34
CA SER A 226 13.94 -25.47 7.73
C SER A 226 15.00 -25.96 8.74
N PRO A 227 15.03 -27.26 9.10
CA PRO A 227 15.93 -27.82 10.10
C PRO A 227 17.41 -27.86 9.70
#